data_AF-A0A4P9UPG3-F1
#
_entry.id   AF-A0A4P9UPG3-F1
#
_cell.length_a   1.000
_cell.length_b   1.000
_cell.length_c   1.000
_cell.angle_alpha   90.00
_cell.angle_beta   90.00
_cell.angle_gamma   90.00
#
_symmetry.space_group_name_H-M   'P 1'
#
loop_
_entity.id
_entity.type
_entity.pdbx_description
1 polymer ?
#
loop_
_entity_poly.entity_id
_entity_poly.type
_entity_poly.pdbx_seq_one_letter_code
_entity_poly.pdbx_strand_id
1 'polypeptide(L)' 'MENQTIEITSQAQSAFIEMLSAEFIAQTGVGVYAYLTPLAINSLFSQYLQHREPLRAFTKHYVKTVLV' A
#
# COMPACT_ATOMS: atom_id res chain seq x y z
N MET A 1 -24.70 8.07 -5.93
CA MET A 1 -23.36 8.08 -6.54
C MET A 1 -22.25 8.00 -5.49
N GLU A 2 -22.44 8.50 -4.27
CA GLU A 2 -21.42 8.45 -3.19
C GLU A 2 -21.02 7.03 -2.77
N ASN A 3 -21.97 6.09 -2.67
CA ASN A 3 -21.68 4.70 -2.27
C ASN A 3 -20.70 3.98 -3.23
N GLN A 4 -20.78 4.27 -4.54
CA GLN A 4 -19.90 3.63 -5.53
C GLN A 4 -18.45 4.14 -5.40
N THR A 5 -18.26 5.42 -5.13
CA THR A 5 -16.92 6.01 -4.92
C THR A 5 -16.26 5.44 -3.66
N ILE A 6 -17.05 5.22 -2.60
CA ILE A 6 -16.57 4.64 -1.34
C ILE A 6 -16.12 3.20 -1.54
N GLU A 7 -16.90 2.39 -2.27
CA GLU A 7 -16.57 1.00 -2.59
C GLU A 7 -15.33 0.86 -3.48
N ILE A 8 -15.20 1.72 -4.50
CA ILE A 8 -14.00 1.74 -5.36
C ILE A 8 -12.75 2.09 -4.54
N THR A 9 -12.88 3.06 -3.63
CA THR A 9 -11.77 3.49 -2.77
C THR A 9 -11.38 2.38 -1.79
N SER A 10 -12.35 1.67 -1.21
CA SER A 10 -12.06 0.56 -0.29
C SER A 10 -11.42 -0.63 -0.99
N GLN A 11 -11.85 -0.98 -2.21
CA GLN A 11 -11.22 -2.02 -3.02
C GLN A 11 -9.78 -1.64 -3.41
N ALA A 12 -9.55 -0.40 -3.84
CA ALA A 12 -8.22 0.09 -4.17
C ALA A 12 -7.29 0.09 -2.96
N GLN A 13 -7.81 0.44 -1.78
CA GLN A 13 -7.05 0.42 -0.53
C GLN A 13 -6.69 -1.03 -0.11
N SER A 14 -7.62 -1.98 -0.22
CA SER A 14 -7.33 -3.39 0.07
C SER A 14 -6.26 -3.95 -0.86
N ALA A 15 -6.38 -3.72 -2.18
CA ALA A 15 -5.38 -4.14 -3.16
C ALA A 15 -4.01 -3.51 -2.89
N PHE A 16 -3.99 -2.24 -2.46
CA PHE A 16 -2.77 -1.55 -2.07
C PHE A 16 -2.10 -2.23 -0.86
N ILE A 17 -2.87 -2.52 0.19
CA ILE A 17 -2.37 -3.17 1.41
C ILE A 17 -1.86 -4.58 1.10
N GLU A 18 -2.59 -5.34 0.29
CA GLU A 18 -2.20 -6.69 -0.12
C GLU A 18 -0.87 -6.70 -0.87
N MET A 19 -0.71 -5.82 -1.88
CA MET A 19 0.53 -5.70 -2.65
C MET A 19 1.69 -5.26 -1.76
N LEU A 20 1.47 -4.26 -0.90
CA LEU A 20 2.50 -3.75 0.01
C LEU A 20 2.94 -4.85 0.99
N SER A 21 1.99 -5.56 1.58
CA SER A 21 2.27 -6.68 2.48
C SER A 21 3.03 -7.81 1.79
N ALA A 22 2.66 -8.14 0.54
CA ALA A 22 3.37 -9.16 -0.23
C ALA A 22 4.84 -8.77 -0.48
N GLU A 23 5.13 -7.51 -0.81
CA GLU A 23 6.50 -7.03 -0.98
C GLU A 23 7.28 -7.05 0.35
N PHE A 24 6.67 -6.69 1.48
CA PHE A 24 7.29 -6.83 2.81
C PHE A 24 7.59 -8.29 3.14
N ILE A 25 6.65 -9.21 2.91
CA ILE A 25 6.84 -10.65 3.16
C ILE A 25 7.97 -11.18 2.29
N ALA A 26 8.04 -10.79 1.03
CA ALA A 26 9.08 -11.24 0.11
C ALA A 26 10.49 -10.84 0.56
N GLN A 27 10.65 -9.70 1.24
CA GLN A 27 11.95 -9.19 1.69
C GLN A 27 12.30 -9.58 3.14
N THR A 28 11.29 -9.76 4.00
CA THR A 28 11.49 -9.87 5.46
C THR A 28 10.92 -11.14 6.08
N GLY A 29 10.05 -11.86 5.36
CA GLY A 29 9.31 -13.00 5.89
C GLY A 29 8.08 -12.64 6.73
N VAL A 30 7.79 -11.35 6.97
CA VAL A 30 6.60 -10.92 7.74
C VAL A 30 5.85 -9.79 7.03
N GLY A 31 4.56 -9.66 7.34
CA GLY A 31 3.64 -8.70 6.69
C GLY A 31 3.90 -7.24 7.06
N VAL A 32 3.30 -6.33 6.28
CA VAL A 32 3.47 -4.88 6.44
C VAL A 32 3.13 -4.37 7.84
N TYR A 33 2.14 -4.97 8.51
CA TYR A 33 1.71 -4.56 9.86
C TYR A 33 2.73 -4.85 10.97
N ALA A 34 3.79 -5.62 10.69
CA ALA A 34 4.93 -5.74 11.60
C ALA A 34 5.80 -4.46 11.63
N TYR A 35 5.72 -3.65 10.57
CA TYR A 35 6.56 -2.46 10.37
C TYR A 35 5.78 -1.15 10.40
N LEU A 36 4.55 -1.14 9.87
CA LEU A 36 3.74 0.06 9.74
C LEU A 36 2.43 -0.05 10.52
N THR A 37 2.07 1.04 11.19
CA THR A 37 0.75 1.17 11.80
C THR A 37 -0.33 1.37 10.72
N PRO A 38 -1.61 1.07 11.01
CA PRO A 38 -2.70 1.33 10.07
C PRO A 38 -2.77 2.80 9.61
N LEU A 39 -2.45 3.75 10.49
CA LEU A 39 -2.40 5.18 10.14
C LEU A 39 -1.28 5.49 9.14
N ALA A 40 -0.10 4.90 9.32
CA ALA A 40 1.01 5.06 8.37
C ALA A 40 0.66 4.49 7.00
N ILE A 41 0.00 3.32 6.96
CA ILE A 41 -0.48 2.69 5.71
C ILE A 41 -1.50 3.58 5.00
N ASN A 42 -2.46 4.17 5.73
CA ASN A 42 -3.45 5.08 5.14
C ASN A 42 -2.82 6.36 4.58
N SER A 43 -1.83 6.91 5.28
CA SER A 43 -1.07 8.05 4.78
C SER A 43 -0.30 7.68 3.50
N LEU A 44 0.32 6.50 3.47
CA LEU A 44 1.05 6.02 2.31
C LEU A 44 0.13 5.74 1.12
N PHE A 45 -1.07 5.19 1.36
CA PHE A 45 -2.08 5.03 0.32
C PHE A 45 -2.52 6.38 -0.26
N SER A 46 -2.70 7.38 0.59
CA SER A 46 -3.02 8.75 0.16
C SER A 46 -1.91 9.35 -0.71
N GLN A 47 -0.65 9.06 -0.39
CA GLN A 47 0.49 9.43 -1.24
C GLN A 47 0.41 8.69 -2.59
N TYR A 48 0.24 7.37 -2.59
CA TYR A 48 0.09 6.57 -3.82
C TYR A 48 -0.97 7.14 -4.77
N LEU A 49 -2.14 7.55 -4.26
CA LEU A 49 -3.20 8.15 -5.09
C LEU A 49 -2.80 9.46 -5.78
N GLN A 50 -1.78 10.16 -5.28
CA GLN A 50 -1.24 11.38 -5.88
C GLN A 50 -0.17 11.08 -6.95
N HIS A 51 0.37 9.86 -6.98
CA HIS A 51 1.35 9.43 -7.98
C HIS A 51 0.67 8.82 -9.19
N ARG A 52 1.28 9.00 -10.37
CA ARG A 52 0.82 8.36 -11.63
C ARG A 52 1.46 6.99 -11.86
N GLU A 53 2.17 6.45 -10.88
CA GLU A 53 2.88 5.20 -11.04
C GLU A 53 1.97 3.99 -10.77
N PRO A 54 2.19 2.84 -11.44
CA PRO A 54 1.45 1.63 -11.16
C PRO A 54 1.65 1.17 -9.71
N LEU A 55 0.59 0.64 -9.08
CA LEU A 55 0.62 0.11 -7.71
C LEU A 55 1.88 -0.72 -7.39
N ARG A 56 2.20 -1.68 -8.26
CA ARG A 56 3.37 -2.56 -8.08
C ARG A 56 4.71 -1.82 -8.11
N ALA A 57 4.82 -0.77 -8.93
CA ALA A 57 6.03 0.03 -8.99
C ALA A 57 6.18 0.85 -7.69
N PHE A 58 5.09 1.48 -7.24
CA PHE A 58 5.03 2.23 -5.98
C PHE A 58 5.46 1.37 -4.80
N THR A 59 4.81 0.22 -4.58
CA THR A 59 5.05 -0.61 -3.39
C THR A 59 6.46 -1.17 -3.37
N LYS A 60 6.97 -1.61 -4.53
CA LYS A 60 8.34 -2.12 -4.65
C LYS A 60 9.37 -1.03 -4.38
N HIS A 61 9.15 0.19 -4.89
CA HIS A 61 10.03 1.32 -4.63
C HIS A 61 10.03 1.67 -3.13
N TYR A 62 8.84 1.78 -2.53
CA TYR A 62 8.70 2.08 -1.12
C TYR A 62 9.42 1.06 -0.22
N VAL A 63 9.17 -0.24 -0.41
CA VAL A 63 9.80 -1.31 0.38
C VAL A 63 11.31 -1.29 0.23
N LYS A 64 11.82 -1.06 -0.99
CA LYS A 64 13.26 -0.93 -1.22
C LYS A 64 13.86 0.26 -0.47
N THR A 65 13.18 1.40 -0.41
CA THR A 65 13.66 2.61 0.26
C THR A 65 13.63 2.49 1.79
N VAL A 66 12.72 1.69 2.36
CA VAL A 66 12.56 1.55 3.81
C VAL A 66 13.42 0.42 4.41
N LEU A 67 13.74 -0.62 3.62
CA LEU A 67 14.49 -1.78 4.09
C LEU A 67 15.99 -1.77 3.70
N VAL A 68 16.43 -0.83 2.87
CA VAL A 68 17.84 -0.67 2.42
C VAL A 68 18.38 0.67 2.89
#